data_AF-A0A662GDP7-F1
#
_entry.id   AF-A0A662GDP7-F1
#
_cell.length_a   1.000
_cell.length_b   1.000
_cell.length_c   1.000
_cell.angle_alpha   90.00
_cell.angle_beta   90.00
_cell.angle_gamma   90.00
#
_symmetry.space_group_name_H-M   'P 1'
#
loop_
_entity.id
_entity.type
_entity.pdbx_description
1 polymer ?
#
loop_
_entity_poly.entity_id
_entity_poly.type
_entity_poly.pdbx_seq_one_letter_code
_entity_poly.pdbx_strand_id
1 'polypeptide(L)' 'GLAILPKNIVNYARSSRCSIQAIKVLNKPFFGVQFHPEIEGGIVLENFLKYVGDICGNDLNGKNFGERGE' A
#
# COMPACT_ATOMS: atom_id res chain seq x y z
N GLY A 1 -9.64 -21.89 -9.56
CA GLY A 1 -8.28 -22.29 -9.93
C GLY A 1 -7.29 -21.68 -8.97
N LEU A 2 -6.23 -22.39 -8.59
CA LEU A 2 -5.13 -21.81 -7.82
C LEU A 2 -4.40 -20.79 -8.72
N ALA A 3 -4.49 -19.51 -8.37
CA ALA A 3 -3.69 -18.50 -9.04
C ALA A 3 -2.23 -18.65 -8.58
N ILE A 4 -1.32 -18.86 -9.53
CA ILE A 4 0.11 -18.97 -9.27
C ILE A 4 0.71 -17.59 -9.46
N LEU A 5 1.27 -17.01 -8.39
CA LEU A 5 1.97 -15.73 -8.47
C LEU A 5 3.37 -15.93 -9.06
N PRO A 6 3.86 -14.96 -9.87
CA PRO A 6 5.27 -14.89 -10.24
C PRO A 6 6.18 -14.89 -9.01
N LYS A 7 7.40 -15.44 -9.13
CA LYS A 7 8.36 -15.59 -8.01
C LYS A 7 8.67 -14.28 -7.27
N ASN A 8 8.56 -13.14 -7.96
CA ASN A 8 8.83 -11.81 -7.42
C ASN A 8 7.59 -11.11 -6.86
N ILE A 9 6.45 -11.80 -6.74
CA ILE A 9 5.21 -11.26 -6.18
C ILE A 9 4.79 -12.11 -4.99
N VAL A 10 4.59 -11.46 -3.84
CA VAL A 10 4.18 -12.12 -2.60
C VAL A 10 2.69 -11.89 -2.37
N ASN A 11 2.01 -12.95 -1.94
CA ASN A 11 0.62 -12.87 -1.49
C ASN A 11 0.57 -12.29 -0.07
N TYR A 12 -0.01 -11.11 0.10
CA TYR A 12 -0.09 -10.37 1.37
C TYR A 12 -1.40 -10.59 2.12
N ALA A 13 -2.46 -11.04 1.45
CA ALA A 13 -3.75 -11.29 2.10
C ALA A 13 -4.52 -12.42 1.40
N ARG A 14 -5.24 -13.22 2.19
CA ARG A 14 -6.14 -14.26 1.70
C ARG A 14 -7.35 -14.40 2.61
N SER A 15 -8.43 -14.94 2.08
CA SER A 15 -9.61 -15.38 2.83
C SER A 15 -10.02 -16.80 2.43
N SER A 16 -11.03 -17.34 3.11
CA SER A 16 -11.64 -18.63 2.73
C SER A 16 -12.27 -18.60 1.33
N ARG A 17 -12.67 -17.42 0.84
CA ARG A 17 -13.35 -17.23 -0.44
C ARG A 17 -12.44 -16.71 -1.56
N CYS A 18 -11.27 -16.19 -1.24
CA CYS A 18 -10.32 -15.67 -2.22
C CYS A 18 -8.88 -15.92 -1.77
N SER A 19 -8.13 -16.70 -2.54
CA SER A 19 -6.76 -17.10 -2.22
C SER A 19 -5.76 -15.94 -2.31
N ILE A 20 -6.04 -14.91 -3.10
CA ILE A 20 -5.17 -13.74 -3.30
C ILE A 20 -6.01 -12.47 -3.23
N GLN A 21 -5.95 -11.77 -2.11
CA GLN A 21 -6.66 -10.53 -1.88
C GLN A 21 -5.76 -9.31 -1.88
N ALA A 22 -4.46 -9.50 -1.64
CA ALA A 22 -3.47 -8.45 -1.74
C ALA A 22 -2.13 -9.01 -2.22
N ILE A 23 -1.39 -8.22 -2.99
CA ILE A 23 -0.08 -8.57 -3.51
C ILE A 23 0.95 -7.48 -3.25
N LYS A 24 2.22 -7.87 -3.18
CA LYS A 24 3.38 -6.98 -3.17
C LYS A 24 4.43 -7.46 -4.16
N VAL A 25 4.89 -6.56 -5.03
CA VAL A 25 6.08 -6.80 -5.86
C VAL A 25 7.33 -6.65 -5.01
N LEU A 26 8.18 -7.68 -4.95
CA LEU A 26 9.45 -7.64 -4.24
C LEU A 26 10.34 -6.51 -4.80
N ASN A 27 11.09 -5.84 -3.91
CA ASN A 27 12.04 -4.78 -4.22
C ASN A 27 11.49 -3.53 -4.94
N LYS A 28 10.16 -3.44 -5.15
CA LYS A 28 9.49 -2.27 -5.72
C LYS A 28 8.36 -1.80 -4.80
N PRO A 29 8.03 -0.50 -4.74
CA PRO A 29 6.95 0.02 -3.90
C PRO A 29 5.54 -0.27 -4.44
N PHE A 30 5.34 -1.40 -5.11
CA PHE A 30 4.08 -1.71 -5.79
C PHE A 30 3.27 -2.71 -4.99
N PHE A 31 2.07 -2.28 -4.62
CA PHE A 31 1.06 -3.04 -3.89
C PHE A 31 -0.22 -3.08 -4.71
N GLY A 32 -1.01 -4.13 -4.54
CA GLY A 32 -2.34 -4.24 -5.15
C GLY A 32 -3.31 -4.95 -4.21
N VAL A 33 -4.58 -4.57 -4.28
CA VAL A 33 -5.68 -5.17 -3.50
C VAL A 33 -6.82 -5.56 -4.44
N GLN A 34 -7.53 -6.63 -4.12
CA GLN A 34 -8.70 -7.11 -4.88
C GLN A 34 -10.03 -6.53 -4.34
N PHE A 35 -10.04 -6.09 -3.08
CA PHE A 35 -11.20 -5.47 -2.44
C PHE A 35 -11.20 -3.95 -2.68
N HIS A 36 -12.30 -3.30 -2.28
CA HIS A 36 -12.50 -1.85 -2.33
C HIS A 36 -12.03 -1.20 -1.01
N PRO A 37 -10.76 -0.75 -0.89
CA PRO A 37 -10.25 -0.16 0.35
C PRO A 37 -10.95 1.17 0.72
N GLU A 38 -11.63 1.81 -0.21
CA GLU A 38 -12.42 3.02 0.00
C GLU A 38 -13.67 2.81 0.85
N ILE A 39 -14.14 1.56 1.01
CA ILE A 39 -15.35 1.25 1.80
C ILE A 39 -14.99 0.87 3.24
N GLU A 40 -14.13 -0.13 3.44
CA GLU A 40 -13.75 -0.64 4.78
C GLU A 40 -12.23 -0.87 4.94
N GLY A 41 -11.41 -0.19 4.13
CA GLY A 41 -9.96 -0.37 4.10
C GLY A 41 -9.17 0.92 4.29
N GLY A 42 -9.72 1.91 4.99
CA GLY A 42 -9.11 3.25 5.14
C GLY A 42 -7.65 3.23 5.59
N ILE A 43 -7.27 2.29 6.47
CA ILE A 43 -5.88 2.11 6.90
C ILE A 43 -4.90 1.78 5.76
N VAL A 44 -5.36 1.08 4.71
CA VAL A 44 -4.54 0.80 3.52
C VAL A 44 -4.25 2.09 2.76
N LEU A 45 -5.26 2.95 2.63
CA LEU A 45 -5.13 4.26 1.97
C LEU A 45 -4.25 5.21 2.80
N GLU A 46 -4.42 5.26 4.12
CA GLU A 46 -3.56 6.05 5.02
C GLU A 46 -2.09 5.63 4.90
N ASN A 47 -1.83 4.32 4.91
CA ASN A 47 -0.47 3.79 4.77
C ASN A 47 0.12 4.10 3.39
N PHE A 48 -0.68 4.05 2.34
CA PHE A 48 -0.26 4.45 1.00
C PHE A 48 0.13 5.93 0.96
N LEU A 49 -0.68 6.82 1.52
CA LEU A 49 -0.41 8.26 1.56
C LEU A 49 0.82 8.59 2.41
N LYS A 50 0.99 7.96 3.57
CA LYS A 50 2.20 8.10 4.40
C LYS A 50 3.43 7.66 3.62
N TYR A 51 3.37 6.49 2.97
CA TYR A 51 4.48 5.97 2.18
C TYR A 51 4.88 6.90 1.02
N VAL A 52 3.90 7.49 0.33
CA VAL A 52 4.16 8.48 -0.73
C VAL A 52 4.73 9.78 -0.14
N GLY A 53 4.16 10.29 0.95
CA GLY A 53 4.66 11.50 1.64
C GLY A 53 6.11 11.36 2.12
N ASP A 54 6.45 10.21 2.70
CA ASP A 54 7.80 9.89 3.18
C ASP A 54 8.82 9.84 2.02
N ILE A 55 8.41 9.35 0.84
CA ILE A 55 9.27 9.38 -0.36
C ILE A 55 9.40 10.79 -0.93
N CYS A 56 8.36 11.61 -0.82
CA CYS A 56 8.29 12.94 -1.40
C CYS A 56 8.83 14.06 -0.47
N GLY A 57 9.31 13.74 0.74
CA GLY A 57 9.99 14.68 1.63
C GLY A 57 9.09 15.63 2.43
N ASN A 58 7.77 15.41 2.45
CA ASN A 58 6.78 16.33 3.01
C ASN A 58 5.65 15.60 3.76
N ASP A 59 5.09 16.26 4.78
CA ASP A 59 3.96 15.69 5.53
C ASP A 59 2.63 15.73 4.75
N LEU A 60 1.60 15.04 5.28
CA LEU A 60 0.25 14.96 4.68
C LEU A 60 -0.47 16.32 4.54
N ASN A 61 0.10 17.40 5.08
CA ASN A 61 -0.39 18.78 5.01
C ASN A 61 0.56 19.70 4.22
N GLY A 62 1.54 19.13 3.50
CA GLY A 62 2.39 19.86 2.56
C GLY A 62 3.50 20.69 3.19
N LYS A 63 3.90 20.45 4.44
CA LYS A 63 5.10 21.09 5.00
C LYS A 63 6.36 20.29 4.71
N ASN A 64 7.41 20.99 4.24
CA ASN A 64 8.79 20.52 4.37
C ASN A 64 9.07 20.34 5.85
N PHE A 65 9.61 19.18 6.22
CA PHE A 65 9.89 18.89 7.62
C PHE A 65 10.85 19.93 8.25
N GLY A 66 11.60 20.66 7.42
CA GLY A 66 12.52 21.74 7.79
C GLY A 66 11.97 23.18 7.78
N GLU A 67 10.72 23.44 7.41
CA GLU A 67 10.14 24.80 7.33
C GLU A 67 9.17 25.12 8.49
N ARG A 68 9.40 24.55 9.67
CA ARG A 68 8.69 24.93 10.91
C ARG A 68 9.56 25.84 11.79
N GLY A 69 9.77 27.07 11.33
CA GLY A 69 10.26 28.24 12.07
C GLY A 69 10.11 29.44 11.14
N GLU A 70 9.58 30.60 11.51
CA GLU A 70 9.30 31.24 12.81
C GLU A 70 7.80 31.42 13.09
#